data_AF-A0A839AJH6-F1
#
_entry.id   AF-A0A839AJH6-F1
#
_cell.length_a   1.000
_cell.length_b   1.000
_cell.length_c   1.000
_cell.angle_alpha   90.00
_cell.angle_beta   90.00
_cell.angle_gamma   90.00
#
_symmetry.space_group_name_H-M   'P 1'
#
loop_
_entity.id
_entity.type
_entity.pdbx_description
1 polymer ?
#
loop_
_entity_poly.entity_id
_entity_poly.type
_entity_poly.pdbx_seq_one_letter_code
_entity_poly.pdbx_strand_id
1 'polypeptide(L)'
;MSEIWLKYRATVRSNGEVRMLPVQAMSVHEAPDHARFIAGFEFGWDPSGVEVLKLEPDESSDHSGGHVHAFEVTVRSEGGEPEIYKLKARDAECAEALAVLHCADRTGLDPREVDILSVTRT
;
A
#
# COMPACT_ATOMS: atom_id res chain seq x y z
N MET A 1 -2.54 22.02 1.27
CA MET A 1 -1.43 21.63 2.15
C MET A 1 -0.58 20.63 1.38
N SER A 2 0.72 20.86 1.22
CA SER A 2 1.59 19.95 0.47
C SER A 2 1.82 18.70 1.31
N GLU A 3 1.32 17.55 0.86
CA GLU A 3 1.52 16.27 1.55
C GLU A 3 3.00 15.86 1.44
N ILE A 4 3.67 15.79 2.58
CA ILE A 4 5.10 15.44 2.66
C ILE A 4 5.20 13.91 2.64
N TRP A 5 5.49 13.34 1.47
CA TRP A 5 5.80 11.93 1.33
C TRP A 5 7.23 11.68 1.78
N LEU A 6 7.39 10.84 2.80
CA LEU A 6 8.68 10.42 3.32
C LEU A 6 9.15 9.18 2.54
N LYS A 7 10.42 9.18 2.17
CA LYS A 7 11.06 8.08 1.45
C LYS A 7 11.78 7.19 2.44
N TYR A 8 11.63 5.90 2.27
CA TYR A 8 12.28 4.89 3.08
C TYR A 8 12.90 3.82 2.19
N ARG A 9 13.93 3.16 2.73
CA ARG A 9 14.42 1.88 2.26
C ARG A 9 14.01 0.82 3.25
N ALA A 10 13.19 -0.13 2.81
CA ALA A 10 12.76 -1.26 3.62
C ALA A 10 13.58 -2.49 3.28
N THR A 11 14.11 -3.16 4.30
CA THR A 11 14.67 -4.51 4.20
C THR A 11 13.58 -5.48 4.63
N VAL A 12 13.15 -6.33 3.71
CA VAL A 12 12.07 -7.29 3.90
C VAL A 12 12.55 -8.72 3.76
N ARG A 13 11.88 -9.64 4.44
CA ARG A 13 12.15 -11.08 4.39
C ARG A 13 10.87 -11.86 4.16
N SER A 14 10.92 -12.85 3.28
CA SER A 14 9.89 -13.88 3.16
C SER A 14 10.51 -15.20 2.71
N ASN A 15 10.03 -16.33 3.22
CA ASN A 15 10.49 -17.68 2.85
C ASN A 15 12.02 -17.88 2.88
N GLY A 16 12.72 -17.19 3.81
CA GLY A 16 14.18 -17.25 3.96
C GLY A 16 14.96 -16.36 2.99
N GLU A 17 14.30 -15.69 2.04
CA GLU A 17 14.91 -14.72 1.14
C GLU A 17 14.81 -13.31 1.72
N VAL A 18 15.89 -12.53 1.59
CA VAL A 18 15.96 -11.14 2.07
C VAL A 18 16.17 -10.21 0.88
N ARG A 19 15.32 -9.17 0.79
CA ARG A 19 15.37 -8.16 -0.26
C ARG A 19 15.30 -6.76 0.33
N MET A 20 15.82 -5.79 -0.41
CA MET A 20 15.64 -4.37 -0.12
C MET A 20 14.78 -3.74 -1.19
N LEU A 21 13.87 -2.86 -0.79
CA LEU A 21 12.98 -2.14 -1.71
C LEU A 21 12.77 -0.69 -1.25
N PRO A 22 12.56 0.25 -2.18
CA PRO A 22 12.17 1.61 -1.85
C PRO A 22 10.68 1.67 -1.46
N VAL A 23 10.37 2.46 -0.44
CA VAL A 23 9.01 2.69 0.07
C VAL A 23 8.75 4.18 0.14
N GLN A 24 7.56 4.60 -0.26
CA GLN A 24 7.06 5.95 -0.01
C GLN A 24 5.84 5.85 0.90
N ALA A 25 5.82 6.61 1.99
CA ALA A 25 4.73 6.64 2.95
C ALA A 25 4.55 8.05 3.52
N MET A 26 3.36 8.39 4.02
CA MET A 26 3.14 9.69 4.66
C MET A 26 3.67 9.72 6.09
N SER A 27 3.85 8.55 6.69
CA SER A 27 4.45 8.40 8.00
C SER A 27 5.27 7.11 8.12
N VAL A 28 6.12 7.07 9.13
CA VAL A 28 6.90 5.86 9.47
C VAL A 28 6.00 4.68 9.88
N HIS A 29 4.77 4.95 10.33
CA HIS A 29 3.83 3.91 10.78
C HIS A 29 3.21 3.14 9.60
N GLU A 30 3.00 3.81 8.46
CA GLU A 30 2.42 3.22 7.25
C GLU A 30 3.49 2.53 6.36
N ALA A 31 4.75 2.91 6.54
CA ALA A 31 5.85 2.41 5.71
C ALA A 31 6.03 0.89 5.74
N PRO A 32 5.86 0.17 6.89
CA PRO A 32 5.92 -1.28 6.90
C PRO A 32 4.83 -1.95 6.05
N ASP A 33 3.61 -1.42 6.07
CA ASP A 33 2.50 -2.01 5.31
C ASP A 33 2.71 -1.80 3.81
N HIS A 34 3.12 -0.59 3.42
CA HIS A 34 3.52 -0.32 2.04
C HIS A 34 4.69 -1.24 1.60
N ALA A 35 5.66 -1.49 2.47
CA ALA A 35 6.77 -2.40 2.16
C ALA A 35 6.29 -3.83 1.87
N ARG A 36 5.32 -4.33 2.65
CA ARG A 36 4.74 -5.67 2.45
C ARG A 36 3.99 -5.76 1.13
N PHE A 37 3.20 -4.74 0.77
CA PHE A 37 2.50 -4.71 -0.51
C PHE A 37 3.44 -4.64 -1.70
N ILE A 38 4.45 -3.76 -1.65
CA ILE A 38 5.45 -3.65 -2.71
C ILE A 38 6.21 -4.98 -2.84
N ALA A 39 6.59 -5.62 -1.73
CA ALA A 39 7.24 -6.93 -1.77
C ALA A 39 6.34 -8.00 -2.39
N GLY A 40 5.04 -7.98 -2.08
CA GLY A 40 4.11 -8.92 -2.68
C GLY A 40 3.93 -8.71 -4.18
N PHE A 41 3.91 -7.46 -4.64
CA PHE A 41 3.82 -7.13 -6.05
C PHE A 41 5.13 -7.43 -6.81
N GLU A 42 6.27 -6.94 -6.32
CA GLU A 42 7.57 -7.02 -7.01
C GLU A 42 8.18 -8.42 -6.97
N PHE A 43 7.95 -9.17 -5.89
CA PHE A 43 8.59 -10.48 -5.68
C PHE A 43 7.60 -11.65 -5.66
N GLY A 44 6.30 -11.39 -5.84
CA GLY A 44 5.27 -12.43 -5.79
C GLY A 44 5.12 -13.06 -4.41
N TRP A 45 5.52 -12.36 -3.35
CA TRP A 45 5.40 -12.85 -1.97
C TRP A 45 3.98 -12.63 -1.43
N ASP A 46 3.54 -13.47 -0.50
CA ASP A 46 2.32 -13.19 0.25
C ASP A 46 2.60 -12.01 1.21
N PRO A 47 1.92 -10.85 1.09
CA PRO A 47 2.17 -9.70 1.96
C PRO A 47 2.07 -10.01 3.45
N SER A 48 1.19 -10.94 3.84
CA SER A 48 1.03 -11.36 5.24
C SER A 48 2.23 -12.16 5.76
N GLY A 49 2.95 -12.83 4.85
CA GLY A 49 4.19 -13.56 5.11
C GLY A 49 5.46 -12.72 4.92
N VAL A 50 5.34 -11.42 4.66
CA VAL A 50 6.49 -10.52 4.55
C VAL A 50 6.80 -9.87 5.90
N GLU A 51 8.01 -10.12 6.37
CA GLU A 51 8.56 -9.52 7.58
C GLU A 51 9.42 -8.30 7.22
N VAL A 52 9.14 -7.16 7.83
CA VAL A 52 9.94 -5.94 7.67
C VAL A 52 11.02 -5.94 8.74
N LEU A 53 12.25 -6.23 8.34
CA LEU A 53 13.40 -6.33 9.25
C LEU A 53 13.97 -4.96 9.62
N LYS A 54 13.97 -4.03 8.66
CA LYS A 54 14.56 -2.70 8.83
C LYS A 54 13.85 -1.70 7.96
N LEU A 55 13.66 -0.49 8.48
CA LEU A 55 13.13 0.65 7.75
C LEU A 55 14.04 1.85 8.00
N GLU A 56 14.67 2.37 6.95
CA GLU A 56 15.60 3.50 7.04
C GLU A 56 15.08 4.66 6.20
N PRO A 57 15.07 5.91 6.71
CA PRO A 57 14.81 7.08 5.88
C PRO A 57 15.81 7.13 4.72
N ASP A 58 15.32 7.28 3.50
CA ASP A 58 16.17 7.43 2.32
C ASP A 58 16.15 8.90 1.88
N GLU A 59 17.04 9.70 2.48
CA GLU A 59 17.20 11.12 2.18
C GLU A 59 17.89 11.38 0.82
N SER A 60 18.48 10.34 0.22
CA SER A 60 19.39 10.45 -0.93
C SER A 60 18.76 10.09 -2.28
N SER A 61 17.53 9.60 -2.28
CA SER A 61 16.95 8.92 -3.43
C SER A 61 16.25 9.88 -4.37
N ASP A 62 16.98 10.32 -5.39
CA ASP A 62 16.45 10.82 -6.65
C ASP A 62 15.68 9.68 -7.36
N HIS A 63 14.48 9.35 -6.88
CA HIS A 63 13.58 8.38 -7.52
C HIS A 63 12.64 9.14 -8.43
N SER A 64 13.16 9.55 -9.58
CA SER A 64 12.43 10.15 -10.69
C SER A 64 11.49 9.15 -11.42
N GLY A 65 11.18 7.99 -10.84
CA GLY A 65 10.51 6.88 -11.53
C GLY A 65 9.18 6.37 -10.97
N GLY A 66 8.68 6.91 -9.85
CA GLY A 66 7.38 6.50 -9.31
C GLY A 66 6.38 7.64 -9.41
N HIS A 67 5.66 7.76 -10.52
CA HIS A 67 4.55 8.70 -10.59
C HIS A 67 3.43 8.20 -9.69
N VAL A 68 3.40 8.65 -8.44
CA VAL A 68 2.29 8.39 -7.53
C VAL A 68 1.13 9.30 -7.94
N HIS A 69 -0.03 8.69 -8.12
CA HIS A 69 -1.27 9.33 -8.53
C HIS A 69 -2.26 9.32 -7.38
N ALA A 70 -3.09 10.35 -7.28
CA ALA A 70 -4.21 10.34 -6.35
C ALA A 70 -5.37 9.57 -7.00
N PHE A 71 -6.01 8.72 -6.21
CA PHE A 71 -7.16 7.93 -6.59
C PHE A 71 -8.26 8.10 -5.56
N GLU A 72 -9.49 8.15 -6.04
CA GLU A 72 -10.69 7.99 -5.27
C GLU A 72 -11.24 6.59 -5.58
N VAL A 73 -11.15 5.68 -4.60
CA VAL A 73 -11.61 4.29 -4.72
C VAL A 73 -12.86 4.13 -3.88
N THR A 74 -13.94 3.70 -4.50
CA THR A 74 -15.16 3.34 -3.79
C THR A 74 -15.20 1.84 -3.59
N VAL A 75 -15.30 1.40 -2.34
CA VAL A 75 -15.44 -0.02 -1.96
C VAL A 75 -16.71 -0.23 -1.14
N ARG A 76 -17.14 -1.47 -1.00
CA ARG A 76 -18.29 -1.84 -0.17
C ARG A 76 -18.04 -3.20 0.48
N SER A 77 -18.11 -3.24 1.80
CA SER A 77 -18.13 -4.48 2.56
C SER A 77 -19.43 -5.26 2.32
N GLU A 78 -19.39 -6.60 2.42
CA GLU A 78 -20.59 -7.43 2.28
C GLU A 78 -21.71 -6.96 3.24
N GLY A 79 -22.86 -6.59 2.66
CA GLY A 79 -24.01 -6.07 3.41
C GLY A 79 -23.87 -4.63 3.95
N GLY A 80 -22.76 -3.95 3.64
CA GLY A 80 -22.47 -2.57 4.04
C GLY A 80 -22.88 -1.53 2.99
N GLU A 81 -22.81 -0.26 3.40
CA GLU A 81 -22.95 0.88 2.50
C GLU A 81 -21.61 1.17 1.76
N PRO A 82 -21.64 1.71 0.54
CA PRO A 82 -20.43 2.15 -0.17
C PRO A 82 -19.62 3.19 0.63
N GLU A 83 -18.31 3.01 0.63
CA GLU A 83 -17.33 3.90 1.26
C GLU A 83 -16.30 4.37 0.25
N ILE A 84 -15.86 5.62 0.40
CA ILE A 84 -14.91 6.26 -0.52
C ILE A 84 -13.57 6.48 0.19
N TYR A 85 -12.51 5.95 -0.40
CA TYR A 85 -11.13 6.09 0.03
C TYR A 85 -10.36 7.00 -0.93
N LYS A 86 -9.76 8.05 -0.40
CA LYS A 86 -8.85 8.93 -1.14
C LYS A 86 -7.43 8.49 -0.86
N LEU A 87 -6.80 7.85 -1.83
CA LEU A 87 -5.54 7.15 -1.70
C LEU A 87 -4.53 7.71 -2.68
N LYS A 88 -3.25 7.58 -2.36
CA LYS A 88 -2.18 7.82 -3.32
C LYS A 88 -1.46 6.51 -3.59
N ALA A 89 -1.38 6.15 -4.85
CA ALA A 89 -0.81 4.89 -5.27
C ALA A 89 -0.05 5.05 -6.59
N ARG A 90 0.83 4.10 -6.91
CA ARG A 90 1.57 4.10 -8.17
C ARG A 90 0.63 3.97 -9.38
N ASP A 91 -0.40 3.14 -9.23
CA ASP A 91 -1.36 2.79 -10.27
C ASP A 91 -2.73 2.47 -9.62
N ALA A 92 -3.74 2.22 -10.46
CA ALA A 92 -5.10 1.95 -10.02
C ALA A 92 -5.19 0.64 -9.22
N GLU A 93 -4.46 -0.40 -9.62
CA GLU A 93 -4.47 -1.71 -8.95
C GLU A 93 -3.92 -1.60 -7.52
N CYS A 94 -2.86 -0.81 -7.31
CA CYS A 94 -2.35 -0.51 -5.98
C CYS A 94 -3.38 0.26 -5.13
N ALA A 95 -4.09 1.23 -5.73
CA ALA A 95 -5.12 1.99 -5.01
C ALA A 95 -6.30 1.11 -4.60
N GLU A 96 -6.72 0.20 -5.48
CA GLU A 96 -7.77 -0.80 -5.22
C GLU A 96 -7.42 -1.69 -4.04
N ALA A 97 -6.23 -2.31 -4.08
CA ALA A 97 -5.78 -3.20 -3.02
C ALA A 97 -5.71 -2.48 -1.66
N LEU A 98 -5.19 -1.25 -1.63
CA LEU A 98 -5.13 -0.44 -0.41
C LEU A 98 -6.52 -0.11 0.13
N ALA A 99 -7.48 0.24 -0.73
CA ALA A 99 -8.86 0.54 -0.31
C ALA A 99 -9.56 -0.69 0.28
N VAL A 100 -9.41 -1.83 -0.40
CA VAL A 100 -9.97 -3.12 0.05
C VAL A 100 -9.42 -3.50 1.42
N LEU A 101 -8.12 -3.38 1.61
CA LEU A 101 -7.47 -3.78 2.86
C LEU A 101 -7.81 -2.84 4.01
N HIS A 102 -7.89 -1.53 3.76
CA HIS A 102 -8.38 -0.61 4.78
C HIS A 102 -9.83 -0.87 5.17
N CYS A 103 -10.69 -1.25 4.22
CA CYS A 103 -12.07 -1.62 4.51
C CYS A 103 -12.13 -2.92 5.33
N ALA A 104 -11.38 -3.95 4.92
CA ALA A 104 -11.30 -5.25 5.59
C ALA A 104 -10.79 -5.11 7.03
N ASP A 105 -9.69 -4.39 7.25
CA ASP A 105 -9.12 -4.16 8.60
C ASP A 105 -10.11 -3.44 9.53
N ARG A 106 -10.78 -2.40 9.02
CA ARG A 106 -11.77 -1.63 9.79
C ARG A 106 -13.01 -2.45 10.16
N THR A 107 -13.43 -3.36 9.28
CA THR A 107 -14.67 -4.13 9.43
C THR A 107 -14.45 -5.52 10.03
N GLY A 108 -13.21 -6.00 10.07
CA GLY A 108 -12.86 -7.35 10.49
C GLY A 108 -13.25 -8.43 9.47
N LEU A 109 -13.51 -8.06 8.23
CA LEU A 109 -13.89 -8.96 7.13
C LEU A 109 -12.65 -9.50 6.39
N ASP A 110 -12.82 -10.62 5.69
CA ASP A 110 -11.82 -11.08 4.72
C ASP A 110 -11.78 -10.06 3.56
N PRO A 111 -10.60 -9.66 3.04
CA PRO A 111 -10.48 -8.78 1.88
C PRO A 111 -11.27 -9.24 0.64
N ARG A 112 -11.56 -10.54 0.53
CA ARG A 112 -12.40 -11.11 -0.55
C ARG A 112 -13.89 -10.80 -0.38
N GLU A 113 -14.31 -10.36 0.80
CA GLU A 113 -15.69 -9.96 1.13
C GLU A 113 -15.90 -8.44 0.93
N VAL A 114 -14.94 -7.76 0.30
CA VAL A 114 -15.02 -6.33 -0.04
C VAL A 114 -15.09 -6.16 -1.55
N ASP A 115 -16.21 -5.61 -2.03
CA ASP A 115 -16.41 -5.27 -3.43
C ASP A 115 -15.73 -3.94 -3.78
N ILE A 116 -15.03 -3.89 -4.91
CA ILE A 116 -14.59 -2.63 -5.52
C ILE A 116 -15.69 -2.14 -6.45
N LEU A 117 -16.21 -0.94 -6.19
CA LEU A 117 -17.30 -0.36 -6.97
C LEU A 117 -16.79 0.63 -8.03
N SER A 118 -15.76 1.42 -7.72
CA SER A 118 -15.17 2.34 -8.70
C SER A 118 -13.76 2.78 -8.28
N VAL A 119 -12.95 3.16 -9.27
CA VAL A 119 -11.60 3.70 -9.08
C VAL A 119 -11.42 4.86 -10.05
N THR A 120 -11.25 6.06 -9.49
CA THR A 120 -11.10 7.28 -10.27
C THR A 120 -9.77 7.92 -9.96
N ARG A 121 -8.94 8.14 -10.97
CA ARG A 121 -7.72 8.94 -10.80
C ARG A 121 -8.09 10.42 -10.72
N THR A 122 -7.55 11.12 -9.73
CA THR A 122 -7.81 12.54 -9.42
C THR A 122 -6.55 13.39 -9.50
#